data_AF-A0A8J3FWW9-F1
#
_entry.id   AF-A0A8J3FWW9-F1
#
_cell.length_a   1.000
_cell.length_b   1.000
_cell.length_c   1.000
_cell.angle_alpha   90.00
_cell.angle_beta   90.00
_cell.angle_gamma   90.00
#
_symmetry.space_group_name_H-M   'P 1'
#
loop_
_entity.id
_entity.type
_entity.pdbx_description
1 polymer ?
#
loop_
_entity_poly.entity_id
_entity_poly.type
_entity_poly.pdbx_seq_one_letter_code
_entity_poly.pdbx_strand_id
1 'polypeptide(L)'
;MSINSTLSQYSDLSYTTAIAIYVFAMLLHAAENAFGRRAVQREQKALVAAGGVPLAEQPSRGVVDTGRALPERLGRMGVSLTVLGAALHFASLALRGLATGRVPWGNMYEYISAVCLGAVIAWLVMLRRHSVRQLGAFVLLPLVVLMFLAGTVLYAQAGPVVPALKSYWLVIHVSAMVISSGVVLVAGVASLLYLVKARHEANPSTFAKLGSRLPAADALDRLAYRTTVFALPLMTFGIMAGAIWAEAAWGRYWGWDPKETVALVSWVIYAAYLHSRATAGWRGNRAAWVNVVGFAATVFNLFFVNLVTTGLHSYAGVG
;
A
#
# COMPACT_ATOMS: atom_id res chain seq x y z
N MET A 1 18.30 4.14 -29.38
CA MET A 1 19.29 3.68 -28.38
C MET A 1 19.04 2.19 -28.18
N SER A 2 20.06 1.35 -28.32
CA SER A 2 19.92 -0.10 -28.10
C SER A 2 19.66 -0.38 -26.62
N ILE A 3 18.73 -1.26 -26.33
CA ILE A 3 18.34 -1.62 -24.96
C ILE A 3 19.45 -2.46 -24.33
N ASN A 4 19.87 -2.12 -23.11
CA ASN A 4 20.87 -2.90 -22.40
C ASN A 4 20.22 -4.17 -21.81
N SER A 5 20.39 -5.30 -22.49
CA SER A 5 19.78 -6.58 -22.11
C SER A 5 20.23 -7.09 -20.75
N THR A 6 21.50 -6.89 -20.38
CA THR A 6 22.04 -7.27 -19.08
C THR A 6 21.36 -6.52 -17.93
N LEU A 7 21.22 -5.21 -18.04
CA LEU A 7 20.51 -4.40 -17.04
C LEU A 7 19.01 -4.78 -16.96
N SER A 8 18.38 -5.08 -18.10
CA SER A 8 16.99 -5.56 -18.12
C SER A 8 16.83 -6.89 -17.39
N GLN A 9 17.75 -7.84 -17.59
CA GLN A 9 17.73 -9.13 -16.88
C GLN A 9 17.92 -8.96 -15.38
N TYR A 10 18.84 -8.09 -14.94
CA TYR A 10 19.01 -7.79 -13.52
C TYR A 10 17.80 -7.06 -12.93
N SER A 11 17.11 -6.23 -13.71
CA SER A 11 15.83 -5.63 -13.31
C SER A 11 14.80 -6.70 -12.97
N ASP A 12 14.66 -7.70 -13.84
CA ASP A 12 13.65 -8.76 -13.69
C ASP A 12 14.02 -9.73 -12.57
N LEU A 13 15.31 -10.03 -12.40
CA LEU A 13 15.82 -10.79 -11.25
C LEU A 13 15.56 -10.05 -9.94
N SER A 14 15.83 -8.74 -9.91
CA SER A 14 15.58 -7.92 -8.71
C SER A 14 14.09 -7.86 -8.39
N TYR A 15 13.23 -7.77 -9.41
CA TYR A 15 11.77 -7.77 -9.26
C TYR A 15 11.27 -9.07 -8.63
N THR A 16 11.66 -10.22 -9.19
CA THR A 16 11.25 -11.55 -8.72
C THR A 16 11.79 -11.85 -7.32
N THR A 17 13.04 -11.45 -7.05
CA THR A 17 13.65 -11.58 -5.72
C THR A 17 12.92 -10.71 -4.68
N ALA A 18 12.54 -9.48 -5.05
CA ALA A 18 11.75 -8.62 -4.16
C ALA A 18 10.39 -9.24 -3.80
N ILE A 19 9.69 -9.86 -4.75
CA ILE A 19 8.45 -10.60 -4.48
C ILE A 19 8.69 -11.70 -3.45
N ALA A 20 9.70 -12.55 -3.65
CA ALA A 20 10.01 -13.64 -2.73
C ALA A 20 10.30 -13.13 -1.30
N ILE A 21 11.06 -12.03 -1.21
CA ILE A 21 11.37 -11.38 0.08
C ILE A 21 10.12 -10.78 0.72
N TYR A 22 9.25 -10.12 -0.04
CA TYR A 22 7.98 -9.61 0.49
C TYR A 22 7.05 -10.73 0.96
N VAL A 23 7.00 -11.86 0.25
CA VAL A 23 6.26 -13.05 0.71
C VAL A 23 6.81 -13.51 2.05
N PHE A 24 8.13 -13.64 2.18
CA PHE A 24 8.74 -14.08 3.43
C PHE A 24 8.51 -13.06 4.57
N ALA A 25 8.66 -11.77 4.31
CA ALA A 25 8.34 -10.70 5.26
C ALA A 25 6.87 -10.73 5.70
N MET A 26 5.95 -10.95 4.77
CA MET A 26 4.51 -11.09 5.03
C MET A 26 4.23 -12.29 5.94
N LEU A 27 4.87 -13.43 5.70
CA LEU A 27 4.75 -14.62 6.55
C LEU A 27 5.29 -14.37 7.96
N LEU A 28 6.39 -13.63 8.12
CA LEU A 28 6.90 -13.26 9.43
C LEU A 28 5.96 -12.32 10.19
N HIS A 29 5.36 -11.34 9.52
CA HIS A 29 4.33 -10.50 10.13
C HIS A 29 3.06 -11.28 10.50
N ALA A 30 2.66 -12.25 9.68
CA ALA A 30 1.55 -13.15 10.00
C ALA A 30 1.88 -14.03 11.22
N ALA A 31 3.12 -14.51 11.31
CA ALA A 31 3.63 -15.27 12.45
C ALA A 31 3.70 -14.42 13.72
N GLU A 32 4.22 -13.19 13.65
CA GLU A 32 4.19 -12.20 14.75
C GLU A 32 2.77 -12.06 15.30
N ASN A 33 1.80 -11.81 14.42
CA ASN A 33 0.39 -11.66 14.80
C ASN A 33 -0.23 -12.94 15.40
N ALA A 34 0.25 -14.13 15.00
CA ALA A 34 -0.23 -15.40 15.51
C ALA A 34 0.38 -15.75 16.88
N PHE A 35 1.68 -15.54 17.05
CA PHE A 35 2.43 -15.91 18.26
C PHE A 35 2.34 -14.85 19.36
N GLY A 36 2.28 -13.56 19.02
CA GLY A 36 2.15 -12.47 20.00
C GLY A 36 0.92 -12.62 20.89
N ARG A 37 -0.20 -13.09 20.34
CA ARG A 37 -1.43 -13.33 21.11
C ARG A 37 -1.35 -14.55 22.04
N ARG A 38 -0.65 -15.62 21.63
CA ARG A 38 -0.45 -16.81 22.49
C ARG A 38 0.34 -16.45 23.75
N ALA A 39 1.29 -15.52 23.65
CA ALA A 39 2.02 -15.00 24.79
C ALA A 39 1.11 -14.23 25.77
N VAL A 40 0.34 -13.26 25.28
CA VAL A 40 -0.59 -12.45 26.12
C VAL A 40 -1.65 -13.32 26.81
N GLN A 41 -2.22 -14.32 26.11
CA GLN A 41 -3.22 -15.22 26.70
C GLN A 41 -2.63 -16.14 27.78
N ARG A 42 -1.36 -16.57 27.65
CA ARG A 42 -0.67 -17.36 28.67
C ARG A 42 -0.38 -16.51 29.91
N GLU A 43 0.08 -15.28 29.72
CA GLU A 43 0.35 -14.32 30.79
C GLU A 43 -0.94 -13.99 31.57
N GLN A 44 -2.05 -13.69 30.88
CA GLN A 44 -3.35 -13.46 31.52
C GLN A 44 -3.85 -14.69 32.29
N LYS A 45 -3.74 -15.89 31.73
CA LYS A 45 -4.12 -17.12 32.45
C LYS A 45 -3.24 -17.37 33.67
N ALA A 46 -1.94 -17.07 33.60
CA ALA A 46 -1.04 -17.18 34.74
C ALA A 46 -1.38 -16.18 35.84
N LEU A 47 -1.72 -14.93 35.49
CA LEU A 47 -2.15 -13.89 36.44
C LEU A 47 -3.49 -14.23 37.12
N VAL A 48 -4.43 -14.79 36.36
CA VAL A 48 -5.72 -15.26 36.91
C VAL A 48 -5.52 -16.49 37.80
N ALA A 49 -4.64 -17.42 37.42
CA ALA A 49 -4.30 -18.60 38.22
C ALA A 49 -3.52 -18.25 39.50
N ALA A 50 -2.75 -17.14 39.52
CA ALA A 50 -2.04 -16.65 40.68
C ALA A 50 -2.93 -15.94 41.71
N GLY A 51 -4.26 -15.95 41.53
CA GLY A 51 -5.21 -15.57 42.59
C GLY A 51 -5.28 -14.08 42.90
N GLY A 52 -5.01 -13.19 41.93
CA GLY A 52 -5.48 -11.80 41.95
C GLY A 52 -5.34 -11.02 43.26
N VAL A 53 -4.22 -11.15 43.98
CA VAL A 53 -3.85 -10.20 45.03
C VAL A 53 -2.87 -9.20 44.41
N PRO A 54 -3.12 -7.88 44.46
CA PRO A 54 -2.10 -6.91 44.12
C PRO A 54 -1.03 -6.97 45.21
N LEU A 55 -0.04 -7.84 45.02
CA LEU A 55 1.15 -7.84 45.85
C LEU A 55 1.86 -6.52 45.61
N ALA A 56 2.07 -5.78 46.71
CA ALA A 56 2.85 -4.56 46.75
C ALA A 56 4.17 -4.74 45.97
N GLU A 57 4.52 -3.69 45.24
CA GLU A 57 5.70 -3.56 44.39
C GLU A 57 6.97 -3.95 45.16
N GLN A 58 7.36 -5.22 45.10
CA GLN A 58 8.73 -5.64 45.41
C GLN A 58 9.57 -5.44 44.15
N PRO A 59 10.72 -4.76 44.21
CA PRO A 59 11.58 -4.57 43.05
C PRO A 59 12.19 -5.92 42.69
N SER A 60 11.58 -6.62 41.74
CA SER A 60 12.08 -7.89 41.25
C SER A 60 13.36 -7.64 40.46
N ARG A 61 14.48 -8.07 41.05
CA ARG A 61 15.76 -8.24 40.36
C ARG A 61 15.54 -9.08 39.11
N GLY A 62 15.75 -8.47 37.94
CA GLY A 62 16.37 -9.11 36.77
C GLY A 62 15.72 -10.37 36.22
N VAL A 63 14.39 -10.51 36.22
CA VAL A 63 13.75 -11.49 35.34
C VAL A 63 13.81 -10.95 33.92
N VAL A 64 14.79 -11.41 33.15
CA VAL A 64 14.80 -11.20 31.70
C VAL A 64 13.52 -11.83 31.14
N ASP A 65 12.57 -11.00 30.76
CA ASP A 65 11.31 -11.37 30.11
C ASP A 65 11.59 -12.02 28.75
N THR A 66 11.84 -13.34 28.77
CA THR A 66 12.12 -14.14 27.58
C THR A 66 10.84 -14.49 26.79
N GLY A 67 9.65 -14.28 27.36
CA GLY A 67 8.35 -14.58 26.74
C GLY A 67 7.97 -13.61 25.62
N ARG A 68 8.47 -12.37 25.66
CA ARG A 68 8.29 -11.35 24.61
C ARG A 68 9.29 -11.47 23.45
N ALA A 69 10.27 -12.38 23.52
CA ALA A 69 11.39 -12.40 22.59
C ALA A 69 11.02 -12.85 21.16
N LEU A 70 10.20 -13.89 20.99
CA LEU A 70 9.97 -14.47 19.65
C LEU A 70 9.07 -13.59 18.76
N PRO A 71 7.85 -13.17 19.17
CA PRO A 71 6.98 -12.34 18.31
C PRO A 71 7.63 -11.01 17.94
N GLU A 72 8.33 -10.38 18.89
CA GLU A 72 9.07 -9.14 18.66
C GLU A 72 10.21 -9.33 17.65
N ARG A 73 10.98 -10.43 17.78
CA ARG A 73 12.04 -10.77 16.81
C ARG A 73 11.45 -11.02 15.41
N LEU A 74 10.37 -11.79 15.31
CA LEU A 74 9.69 -12.06 14.03
C LEU A 74 9.20 -10.77 13.38
N GLY A 75 8.60 -9.87 14.16
CA GLY A 75 8.16 -8.56 13.66
C GLY A 75 9.30 -7.68 13.18
N ARG A 76 10.42 -7.62 13.92
CA ARG A 76 11.63 -6.88 13.50
C ARG A 76 12.25 -7.49 12.24
N MET A 77 12.36 -8.81 12.16
CA MET A 77 12.83 -9.51 10.96
C MET A 77 11.92 -9.22 9.76
N GLY A 78 10.60 -9.22 9.96
CA GLY A 78 9.62 -8.85 8.93
C GLY A 78 9.85 -7.44 8.39
N VAL A 79 10.10 -6.46 9.27
CA VAL A 79 10.45 -5.08 8.86
C VAL A 79 11.77 -5.04 8.11
N SER A 80 12.82 -5.69 8.62
CA SER A 80 14.14 -5.70 7.95
C SER A 80 14.07 -6.30 6.55
N LEU A 81 13.33 -7.39 6.38
CA LEU A 81 13.09 -7.99 5.07
C LEU A 81 12.21 -7.12 4.18
N THR A 82 11.24 -6.41 4.74
CA THR A 82 10.45 -5.43 3.97
C THR A 82 11.34 -4.31 3.44
N VAL A 83 12.31 -3.83 4.23
CA VAL A 83 13.30 -2.82 3.79
C VAL A 83 14.21 -3.39 2.70
N LEU A 84 14.70 -4.62 2.85
CA LEU A 84 15.49 -5.28 1.82
C LEU A 84 14.70 -5.48 0.52
N GLY A 85 13.45 -5.93 0.63
CA GLY A 85 12.53 -6.08 -0.49
C GLY A 85 12.30 -4.75 -1.20
N ALA A 86 12.10 -3.65 -0.45
CA ALA A 86 11.97 -2.30 -1.00
C ALA A 86 13.23 -1.82 -1.72
N ALA A 87 14.41 -2.12 -1.19
CA ALA A 87 15.67 -1.80 -1.84
C ALA A 87 15.85 -2.56 -3.17
N LEU A 88 15.54 -3.85 -3.20
CA LEU A 88 15.60 -4.67 -4.42
C LEU A 88 14.52 -4.28 -5.43
N HIS A 89 13.33 -3.93 -4.96
CA HIS A 89 12.24 -3.45 -5.80
C HIS A 89 12.57 -2.09 -6.42
N PHE A 90 13.17 -1.19 -5.65
CA PHE A 90 13.72 0.06 -6.19
C PHE A 90 14.82 -0.22 -7.21
N ALA A 91 15.75 -1.14 -6.91
CA ALA A 91 16.81 -1.53 -7.83
C ALA A 91 16.23 -2.08 -9.15
N SER A 92 15.15 -2.87 -9.10
CA SER A 92 14.44 -3.35 -10.28
C SER A 92 14.00 -2.21 -11.20
N LEU A 93 13.28 -1.21 -10.66
CA LEU A 93 12.85 -0.05 -11.45
C LEU A 93 14.03 0.79 -11.94
N ALA A 94 15.03 1.04 -11.09
CA ALA A 94 16.22 1.80 -11.46
C ALA A 94 17.00 1.14 -12.61
N LEU A 95 17.27 -0.16 -12.50
CA LEU A 95 17.95 -0.95 -13.52
C LEU A 95 17.15 -0.96 -14.83
N ARG A 96 15.83 -1.07 -14.76
CA ARG A 96 14.95 -1.01 -15.93
C ARG A 96 14.99 0.35 -16.62
N GLY A 97 15.01 1.42 -15.84
CA GLY A 97 15.16 2.78 -16.36
C GLY A 97 16.52 3.00 -17.04
N LEU A 98 17.60 2.54 -16.39
CA LEU A 98 18.95 2.57 -16.96
C LEU A 98 19.07 1.72 -18.24
N ALA A 99 18.40 0.57 -18.29
CA ALA A 99 18.40 -0.32 -19.45
C ALA A 99 17.77 0.32 -20.69
N THR A 100 16.77 1.19 -20.49
CA THR A 100 15.98 1.82 -21.56
C THR A 100 16.33 3.29 -21.79
N GLY A 101 17.16 3.90 -20.94
CA GLY A 101 17.51 5.32 -21.00
C GLY A 101 16.35 6.26 -20.70
N ARG A 102 15.31 5.79 -20.01
CA ARG A 102 14.11 6.57 -19.67
C ARG A 102 13.58 6.19 -18.30
N VAL A 103 12.66 6.97 -17.77
CA VAL A 103 11.96 6.60 -16.54
C VAL A 103 10.99 5.44 -16.83
N PRO A 104 10.95 4.37 -16.00
CA PRO A 104 10.21 3.15 -16.29
C PRO A 104 8.72 3.26 -15.93
N TRP A 105 7.99 4.17 -16.58
CA TRP A 105 6.54 4.41 -16.39
C TRP A 105 5.69 4.10 -17.64
N GLY A 106 6.23 3.37 -18.61
CA GLY A 106 5.71 3.30 -19.97
C GLY A 106 4.57 2.30 -20.19
N ASN A 107 4.33 1.39 -19.25
CA ASN A 107 3.32 0.34 -19.34
C ASN A 107 2.74 -0.02 -17.96
N MET A 108 1.72 -0.88 -17.95
CA MET A 108 1.03 -1.28 -16.72
C MET A 108 1.91 -2.07 -15.73
N TYR A 109 2.82 -2.92 -16.21
CA TYR A 109 3.78 -3.61 -15.33
C TYR A 109 4.65 -2.61 -14.55
N GLU A 110 5.23 -1.67 -15.29
CA GLU A 110 6.03 -0.57 -14.79
C GLU A 110 5.25 0.30 -13.78
N TYR A 111 4.02 0.68 -14.13
CA TYR A 111 3.16 1.51 -13.27
C TYR A 111 2.73 0.80 -11.98
N ILE A 112 2.25 -0.46 -12.06
CA ILE A 112 1.82 -1.22 -10.88
C ILE A 112 3.01 -1.50 -9.96
N SER A 113 4.17 -1.85 -10.52
CA SER A 113 5.41 -2.02 -9.78
C SER A 113 5.76 -0.74 -9.01
N ALA A 114 5.68 0.42 -9.66
CA ALA A 114 5.93 1.72 -9.04
C ALA A 114 4.95 2.04 -7.91
N VAL A 115 3.64 1.83 -8.12
CA VAL A 115 2.60 2.03 -7.10
C VAL A 115 2.86 1.14 -5.89
N CYS A 116 3.26 -0.12 -6.11
CA CYS A 116 3.59 -1.05 -5.03
C CYS A 116 4.82 -0.56 -4.24
N LEU A 117 5.85 -0.06 -4.93
CA LEU A 117 7.01 0.53 -4.28
C LEU A 117 6.63 1.78 -3.46
N GLY A 118 5.79 2.66 -4.02
CA GLY A 118 5.25 3.83 -3.31
C GLY A 118 4.49 3.44 -2.04
N ALA A 119 3.65 2.40 -2.12
CA ALA A 119 2.89 1.89 -0.98
C ALA A 119 3.78 1.29 0.12
N VAL A 120 4.79 0.48 -0.23
CA VAL A 120 5.69 -0.09 0.79
C VAL A 120 6.55 1.00 1.44
N ILE A 121 7.01 2.00 0.68
CA ILE A 121 7.74 3.15 1.23
C ILE A 121 6.83 3.96 2.16
N ALA A 122 5.61 4.28 1.73
CA ALA A 122 4.64 4.97 2.56
C ALA A 122 4.40 4.20 3.87
N TRP A 123 4.28 2.88 3.78
CA TRP A 123 4.12 2.02 4.94
C TRP A 123 5.34 2.07 5.89
N LEU A 124 6.55 1.90 5.36
CA LEU A 124 7.80 2.00 6.13
C LEU A 124 7.97 3.37 6.80
N VAL A 125 7.55 4.45 6.14
CA VAL A 125 7.56 5.80 6.73
C VAL A 125 6.58 5.91 7.89
N MET A 126 5.37 5.34 7.76
CA MET A 126 4.38 5.31 8.85
C MET A 126 4.89 4.53 10.07
N LEU A 127 5.64 3.44 9.86
CA LEU A 127 6.26 2.67 10.95
C LEU A 127 7.23 3.48 11.81
N ARG A 128 7.88 4.52 11.25
CA ARG A 128 8.81 5.36 12.01
C ARG A 128 8.11 6.25 13.03
N ARG A 129 6.84 6.56 12.84
CA ARG A 129 6.08 7.51 13.66
C ARG A 129 4.93 6.87 14.42
N HIS A 130 4.48 5.68 14.00
CA HIS A 130 3.27 5.05 14.51
C HIS A 130 3.50 3.56 14.80
N SER A 131 2.93 3.08 15.90
CA SER A 131 3.03 1.69 16.37
C SER A 131 2.05 0.76 15.63
N VAL A 132 2.18 0.69 14.32
CA VAL A 132 1.23 -0.01 13.44
C VAL A 132 1.82 -1.29 12.82
N ARG A 133 3.00 -1.74 13.25
CA ARG A 133 3.74 -2.91 12.70
C ARG A 133 2.90 -4.16 12.43
N GLN A 134 1.91 -4.43 13.27
CA GLN A 134 0.95 -5.54 13.14
C GLN A 134 0.19 -5.55 11.80
N LEU A 135 0.12 -4.40 11.11
CA LEU A 135 -0.49 -4.24 9.81
C LEU A 135 0.37 -4.76 8.65
N GLY A 136 1.64 -5.11 8.90
CA GLY A 136 2.60 -5.49 7.87
C GLY A 136 2.09 -6.59 6.95
N ALA A 137 1.51 -7.66 7.50
CA ALA A 137 0.94 -8.75 6.69
C ALA A 137 -0.23 -8.28 5.80
N PHE A 138 -1.06 -7.36 6.29
CA PHE A 138 -2.24 -6.87 5.56
C PHE A 138 -1.90 -5.85 4.48
N VAL A 139 -0.81 -5.08 4.66
CA VAL A 139 -0.31 -4.16 3.64
C VAL A 139 0.48 -4.94 2.57
N LEU A 140 1.30 -5.91 2.98
CA LEU A 140 2.08 -6.72 2.04
C LEU A 140 1.24 -7.68 1.20
N LEU A 141 0.08 -8.14 1.71
CA LEU A 141 -0.80 -9.04 0.95
C LEU A 141 -1.24 -8.46 -0.41
N PRO A 142 -1.92 -7.30 -0.49
CA PRO A 142 -2.26 -6.72 -1.78
C PRO A 142 -1.01 -6.40 -2.60
N LEU A 143 0.11 -5.98 -1.99
CA LEU A 143 1.35 -5.70 -2.72
C LEU A 143 1.89 -6.93 -3.44
N VAL A 144 2.02 -8.06 -2.74
CA VAL A 144 2.48 -9.32 -3.33
C VAL A 144 1.54 -9.78 -4.44
N VAL A 145 0.23 -9.70 -4.23
CA VAL A 145 -0.77 -10.06 -5.26
C VAL A 145 -0.63 -9.19 -6.50
N LEU A 146 -0.53 -7.87 -6.33
CA LEU A 146 -0.39 -6.91 -7.42
C LEU A 146 0.93 -7.10 -8.17
N MET A 147 2.04 -7.31 -7.46
CA MET A 147 3.33 -7.56 -8.08
C MET A 147 3.38 -8.91 -8.81
N PHE A 148 2.78 -9.95 -8.24
CA PHE A 148 2.67 -11.26 -8.89
C PHE A 148 1.84 -11.15 -10.17
N LEU A 149 0.67 -10.51 -10.12
CA LEU A 149 -0.17 -10.26 -11.30
C LEU A 149 0.57 -9.44 -12.35
N ALA A 150 1.28 -8.37 -11.93
CA ALA A 150 2.03 -7.54 -12.85
C ALA A 150 3.15 -8.33 -13.53
N GLY A 151 3.89 -9.16 -12.80
CA GLY A 151 4.99 -9.96 -13.35
C GLY A 151 4.57 -11.17 -14.19
N THR A 152 3.31 -11.59 -14.13
CA THR A 152 2.81 -12.78 -14.86
C THR A 152 1.87 -12.44 -15.99
N VAL A 153 0.90 -11.54 -15.76
CA VAL A 153 -0.16 -11.21 -16.71
C VAL A 153 0.13 -9.92 -17.46
N LEU A 154 0.77 -8.94 -16.82
CA LEU A 154 0.97 -7.61 -17.39
C LEU A 154 2.42 -7.34 -17.79
N TYR A 155 3.31 -8.33 -17.65
CA TYR A 155 4.72 -8.17 -17.94
C TYR A 155 4.91 -7.76 -19.40
N ALA A 156 5.62 -6.66 -19.59
CA ALA A 156 6.05 -6.18 -20.88
C ALA A 156 7.59 -6.21 -20.91
N GLN A 157 8.19 -6.42 -22.07
CA GLN A 157 9.64 -6.30 -22.19
C GLN A 157 10.09 -4.85 -22.00
N ALA A 158 11.31 -4.67 -21.50
CA ALA A 158 11.91 -3.35 -21.45
C ALA A 158 12.05 -2.82 -22.88
N GLY A 159 11.50 -1.62 -23.13
CA GLY A 159 11.29 -1.10 -24.47
C GLY A 159 11.21 0.43 -24.52
N PRO A 160 11.32 1.04 -25.70
CA PRO A 160 11.03 2.47 -25.87
C PRO A 160 9.56 2.76 -25.55
N VAL A 161 9.27 3.98 -25.11
CA VAL A 161 7.89 4.45 -24.98
C VAL A 161 7.31 4.84 -26.34
N VAL A 162 6.01 4.62 -26.50
CA VAL A 162 5.25 5.13 -27.66
C VAL A 162 5.32 6.67 -27.73
N PRO A 163 5.21 7.28 -28.93
CA PRO A 163 5.41 8.72 -29.10
C PRO A 163 4.59 9.61 -28.16
N ALA A 164 3.32 9.27 -27.92
CA ALA A 164 2.43 10.01 -27.02
C ALA A 164 2.94 10.09 -25.55
N LEU A 165 3.83 9.17 -25.15
CA LEU A 165 4.41 9.11 -23.81
C LEU A 165 5.78 9.81 -23.71
N LYS A 166 6.31 10.36 -24.79
CA LYS A 166 7.61 11.08 -24.80
C LYS A 166 7.43 12.52 -24.30
N SER A 167 7.11 12.69 -23.03
CA SER A 167 6.92 14.02 -22.42
C SER A 167 7.42 14.05 -20.97
N TYR A 168 8.06 15.15 -20.57
CA TYR A 168 8.45 15.37 -19.17
C TYR A 168 7.23 15.52 -18.25
N TRP A 169 6.12 16.04 -18.79
CA TRP A 169 4.86 16.14 -18.04
C TRP A 169 4.30 14.77 -17.66
N LEU A 170 4.50 13.74 -18.49
CA LEU A 170 4.15 12.37 -18.13
C LEU A 170 4.93 11.92 -16.89
N VAL A 171 6.23 12.18 -16.84
CA VAL A 171 7.07 11.80 -15.70
C VAL A 171 6.56 12.46 -14.42
N ILE A 172 6.23 13.75 -14.47
CA ILE A 172 5.69 14.51 -13.33
C ILE A 172 4.32 13.96 -12.90
N HIS A 173 3.39 13.82 -13.85
CA HIS A 173 2.04 13.32 -13.63
C HIS A 173 2.06 11.92 -13.01
N VAL A 174 2.74 10.98 -13.67
CA VAL A 174 2.73 9.57 -13.26
C VAL A 174 3.46 9.39 -11.93
N SER A 175 4.55 10.11 -11.67
CA SER A 175 5.22 10.06 -10.37
C SER A 175 4.31 10.53 -9.23
N ALA A 176 3.58 11.63 -9.42
CA ALA A 176 2.61 12.10 -8.43
C ALA A 176 1.48 11.09 -8.20
N MET A 177 0.95 10.49 -9.27
CA MET A 177 -0.10 9.48 -9.20
C MET A 177 0.38 8.17 -8.56
N VAL A 178 1.63 7.76 -8.81
CA VAL A 178 2.27 6.59 -8.17
C VAL A 178 2.35 6.78 -6.66
N ILE A 179 2.88 7.91 -6.20
CA ILE A 179 3.04 8.18 -4.77
C ILE A 179 1.66 8.27 -4.10
N SER A 180 0.73 9.02 -4.70
CA SER A 180 -0.64 9.14 -4.20
C SER A 180 -1.34 7.79 -4.09
N SER A 181 -1.32 6.99 -5.16
CA SER A 181 -1.98 5.68 -5.21
C SER A 181 -1.39 4.71 -4.19
N GLY A 182 -0.07 4.74 -4.00
CA GLY A 182 0.61 3.92 -3.00
C GLY A 182 0.17 4.28 -1.57
N VAL A 183 0.06 5.57 -1.26
CA VAL A 183 -0.42 6.04 0.05
C VAL A 183 -1.91 5.72 0.26
N VAL A 184 -2.73 5.89 -0.78
CA VAL A 184 -4.15 5.53 -0.80
C VAL A 184 -4.35 4.04 -0.53
N LEU A 185 -3.50 3.16 -1.05
CA LEU A 185 -3.56 1.73 -0.77
C LEU A 185 -3.44 1.46 0.74
N VAL A 186 -2.50 2.11 1.42
CA VAL A 186 -2.35 1.99 2.89
C VAL A 186 -3.61 2.50 3.59
N ALA A 187 -4.20 3.61 3.12
CA ALA A 187 -5.45 4.16 3.67
C ALA A 187 -6.66 3.22 3.50
N GLY A 188 -6.78 2.60 2.32
CA GLY A 188 -7.82 1.64 1.99
C GLY A 188 -7.72 0.37 2.84
N VAL A 189 -6.52 -0.20 2.97
CA VAL A 189 -6.27 -1.34 3.86
C VAL A 189 -6.61 -0.98 5.31
N ALA A 190 -6.16 0.16 5.82
CA ALA A 190 -6.47 0.61 7.17
C ALA A 190 -8.00 0.75 7.40
N SER A 191 -8.73 1.29 6.43
CA SER A 191 -10.19 1.48 6.51
C SER A 191 -10.97 0.16 6.43
N LEU A 192 -10.53 -0.79 5.60
CA LEU A 192 -11.10 -2.15 5.56
C LEU A 192 -10.91 -2.86 6.90
N LEU A 193 -9.69 -2.79 7.46
CA LEU A 193 -9.40 -3.37 8.76
C LEU A 193 -10.15 -2.68 9.89
N TYR A 194 -10.37 -1.36 9.79
CA TYR A 194 -11.21 -0.62 10.72
C TYR A 194 -12.63 -1.22 10.77
N LEU A 195 -13.26 -1.46 9.62
CA LEU A 195 -14.61 -2.03 9.58
C LEU A 195 -14.67 -3.44 10.17
N VAL A 196 -13.64 -4.26 9.92
CA VAL A 196 -13.50 -5.58 10.54
C VAL A 196 -13.37 -5.47 12.06
N LYS A 197 -12.53 -4.54 12.54
CA LYS A 197 -12.32 -4.30 13.97
C LYS A 197 -13.58 -3.79 14.65
N ALA A 198 -14.25 -2.79 14.09
CA ALA A 198 -15.47 -2.21 14.62
C ALA A 198 -16.60 -3.24 14.71
N ARG A 199 -16.72 -4.12 13.70
CA ARG A 199 -17.73 -5.20 13.74
C ARG A 199 -17.43 -6.25 14.80
N HIS A 200 -16.16 -6.57 15.02
CA HIS A 200 -15.74 -7.46 16.11
C HIS A 200 -15.96 -6.84 17.49
N GLU A 201 -15.71 -5.54 17.66
CA GLU A 201 -15.98 -4.83 18.92
C GLU A 201 -17.50 -4.77 19.22
N ALA A 202 -18.33 -4.63 18.20
CA ALA A 202 -19.79 -4.68 18.35
C ALA A 202 -20.33 -6.10 18.63
N ASN A 203 -19.73 -7.12 18.02
CA ASN A 203 -20.07 -8.52 18.27
C ASN A 203 -18.81 -9.40 18.26
N PRO A 204 -18.26 -9.78 19.43
CA PRO A 204 -17.02 -10.54 19.54
C PRO A 204 -17.01 -11.91 18.85
N SER A 205 -18.19 -12.47 18.55
CA SER A 205 -18.29 -13.71 17.75
C SER A 205 -17.95 -13.47 16.27
N THR A 206 -18.20 -12.26 15.76
CA THR A 206 -17.93 -11.89 14.37
C THR A 206 -16.46 -11.55 14.19
N PHE A 207 -15.82 -12.14 13.18
CA PHE A 207 -14.38 -12.01 12.96
C PHE A 207 -13.52 -12.35 14.19
N ALA A 208 -13.98 -13.26 15.06
CA ALA A 208 -13.35 -13.59 16.35
C ALA A 208 -11.83 -13.85 16.27
N LYS A 209 -11.35 -14.44 15.17
CA LYS A 209 -9.91 -14.69 14.95
C LYS A 209 -9.16 -13.46 14.44
N LEU A 210 -9.76 -12.70 13.52
CA LEU A 210 -9.12 -11.58 12.81
C LEU A 210 -9.24 -10.28 13.62
N GLY A 211 -10.45 -9.85 13.99
CA GLY A 211 -10.70 -8.58 14.68
C GLY A 211 -10.01 -8.44 16.05
N SER A 212 -9.82 -9.55 16.75
CA SER A 212 -9.08 -9.59 18.02
C SER A 212 -7.56 -9.47 17.86
N ARG A 213 -7.01 -9.63 16.65
CA ARG A 213 -5.57 -9.47 16.35
C ARG A 213 -5.24 -8.11 15.74
N LEU A 214 -6.26 -7.37 15.31
CA LEU A 214 -6.07 -6.05 14.72
C LEU A 214 -5.79 -5.00 15.81
N PRO A 215 -5.03 -3.94 15.48
CA PRO A 215 -4.88 -2.76 16.33
C PRO A 215 -6.24 -2.18 16.76
N ALA A 216 -6.20 -1.29 17.75
CA ALA A 216 -7.39 -0.54 18.15
C ALA A 216 -8.01 0.20 16.95
N ALA A 217 -9.35 0.27 16.90
CA ALA A 217 -10.08 0.92 15.83
C ALA A 217 -9.60 2.37 15.60
N ASP A 218 -9.35 3.12 16.68
CA ASP A 218 -8.82 4.49 16.59
C ASP A 218 -7.43 4.59 15.97
N ALA A 219 -6.59 3.55 16.09
CA ALA A 219 -5.29 3.54 15.44
C ALA A 219 -5.44 3.37 13.92
N LEU A 220 -6.36 2.49 13.50
CA LEU A 220 -6.68 2.26 12.09
C LEU A 220 -7.32 3.50 11.45
N ASP A 221 -8.24 4.13 12.17
CA ASP A 221 -8.91 5.36 11.73
C ASP A 221 -7.91 6.53 11.57
N ARG A 222 -7.02 6.71 12.54
CA ARG A 222 -5.96 7.74 12.49
C ARG A 222 -4.97 7.48 11.36
N LEU A 223 -4.60 6.23 11.13
CA LEU A 223 -3.72 5.86 10.02
C LEU A 223 -4.38 6.22 8.69
N ALA A 224 -5.61 5.76 8.47
CA ALA A 224 -6.38 6.03 7.25
C ALA A 224 -6.54 7.54 7.00
N TYR A 225 -6.88 8.31 8.03
CA TYR A 225 -7.03 9.76 7.90
C TYR A 225 -5.72 10.45 7.51
N ARG A 226 -4.61 10.15 8.21
CA ARG A 226 -3.32 10.80 7.96
C ARG A 226 -2.78 10.50 6.57
N THR A 227 -2.89 9.25 6.12
CA THR A 227 -2.46 8.87 4.78
C THR A 227 -3.35 9.53 3.73
N THR A 228 -4.66 9.60 3.92
CA THR A 228 -5.55 10.30 2.98
C THR A 228 -5.30 11.81 2.92
N VAL A 229 -5.04 12.47 4.07
CA VAL A 229 -4.65 13.90 4.11
C VAL A 229 -3.39 14.16 3.28
N PHE A 230 -2.42 13.24 3.31
CA PHE A 230 -1.20 13.35 2.51
C PHE A 230 -1.44 13.02 1.03
N ALA A 231 -2.26 12.02 0.73
CA ALA A 231 -2.48 11.57 -0.64
C ALA A 231 -3.32 12.54 -1.47
N LEU A 232 -4.33 13.20 -0.89
CA LEU A 232 -5.25 14.05 -1.67
C LEU A 232 -4.55 15.22 -2.39
N PRO A 233 -3.64 15.99 -1.76
CA PRO A 233 -2.88 17.03 -2.48
C PRO A 233 -2.05 16.47 -3.64
N LEU A 234 -1.39 15.32 -3.45
CA LEU A 234 -0.64 14.64 -4.50
C LEU A 234 -1.54 14.16 -5.63
N MET A 235 -2.73 13.63 -5.32
CA MET A 235 -3.71 13.25 -6.32
C MET A 235 -4.22 14.47 -7.10
N THR A 236 -4.48 15.57 -6.40
CA THR A 236 -4.93 16.84 -7.00
C THR A 236 -3.86 17.35 -7.98
N PHE A 237 -2.62 17.44 -7.53
CA PHE A 237 -1.49 17.81 -8.38
C PHE A 237 -1.31 16.83 -9.55
N GLY A 238 -1.40 15.53 -9.29
CA GLY A 238 -1.34 14.49 -10.30
C GLY A 238 -2.38 14.68 -11.39
N ILE A 239 -3.66 14.84 -11.04
CA ILE A 239 -4.74 15.08 -12.02
C ILE A 239 -4.50 16.35 -12.83
N MET A 240 -4.08 17.45 -12.19
CA MET A 240 -3.75 18.69 -12.91
C MET A 240 -2.56 18.51 -13.87
N ALA A 241 -1.48 17.88 -13.42
CA ALA A 241 -0.33 17.57 -14.29
C ALA A 241 -0.70 16.61 -15.43
N GLY A 242 -1.65 15.71 -15.18
CA GLY A 242 -2.21 14.80 -16.19
C GLY A 242 -2.96 15.55 -17.28
N ALA A 243 -3.77 16.55 -16.91
CA ALA A 243 -4.45 17.40 -17.87
C ALA A 243 -3.47 18.20 -18.74
N ILE A 244 -2.38 18.72 -18.16
CA ILE A 244 -1.32 19.41 -18.92
C ILE A 244 -0.62 18.43 -19.87
N TRP A 245 -0.30 17.22 -19.41
CA TRP A 245 0.25 16.19 -20.28
C TRP A 245 -0.72 15.80 -21.41
N ALA A 246 -2.03 15.75 -21.12
CA ALA A 246 -3.06 15.43 -22.12
C ALA A 246 -3.12 16.48 -23.24
N GLU A 247 -2.92 17.76 -22.92
CA GLU A 247 -2.81 18.80 -23.94
C GLU A 247 -1.60 18.56 -24.85
N ALA A 248 -0.43 18.29 -24.26
CA ALA A 248 0.78 18.03 -25.01
C ALA A 248 0.73 16.76 -25.88
N ALA A 249 -0.02 15.73 -25.48
CA ALA A 249 -0.07 14.46 -26.17
C ALA A 249 -1.24 14.32 -27.16
N TRP A 250 -2.36 15.00 -26.93
CA TRP A 250 -3.63 14.80 -27.66
C TRP A 250 -4.30 16.10 -28.10
N GLY A 251 -3.72 17.26 -27.78
CA GLY A 251 -4.22 18.59 -28.16
C GLY A 251 -5.37 19.12 -27.30
N ARG A 252 -5.68 18.49 -26.16
CA ARG A 252 -6.73 18.94 -25.22
C ARG A 252 -6.43 18.56 -23.77
N TYR A 253 -6.80 19.42 -22.83
CA TYR A 253 -6.56 19.19 -21.39
C TYR A 253 -7.40 18.09 -20.76
N TRP A 254 -8.59 17.82 -21.30
CA TRP A 254 -9.55 16.87 -20.77
C TRP A 254 -10.53 16.45 -21.87
N GLY A 255 -11.06 15.24 -21.79
CA GLY A 255 -12.03 14.72 -22.75
C GLY A 255 -12.95 13.65 -22.22
N TRP A 256 -13.09 13.53 -20.89
CA TRP A 256 -14.11 12.70 -20.24
C TRP A 256 -14.03 11.21 -20.58
N ASP A 257 -12.84 10.72 -20.94
CA ASP A 257 -12.66 9.29 -21.12
C ASP A 257 -12.76 8.55 -19.77
N PRO A 258 -12.91 7.22 -19.75
CA PRO A 258 -13.12 6.48 -18.51
C PRO A 258 -12.01 6.70 -17.46
N LYS A 259 -10.75 6.92 -17.86
CA LYS A 259 -9.62 7.10 -16.94
C LYS A 259 -9.68 8.45 -16.24
N GLU A 260 -9.90 9.49 -17.04
CA GLU A 260 -10.10 10.86 -16.58
C GLU A 260 -11.33 10.96 -15.67
N THR A 261 -12.46 10.40 -16.10
CA THR A 261 -13.72 10.44 -15.35
C THR A 261 -13.62 9.71 -14.02
N VAL A 262 -13.08 8.49 -14.00
CA VAL A 262 -12.93 7.74 -12.74
C VAL A 262 -11.89 8.39 -11.83
N ALA A 263 -10.82 8.98 -12.37
CA ALA A 263 -9.86 9.74 -11.57
C ALA A 263 -10.53 10.93 -10.86
N LEU A 264 -11.40 11.67 -11.55
CA LEU A 264 -12.20 12.75 -10.96
C LEU A 264 -13.18 12.21 -9.90
N VAL A 265 -13.87 11.10 -10.18
CA VAL A 265 -14.77 10.45 -9.20
C VAL A 265 -14.02 10.04 -7.93
N SER A 266 -12.88 9.36 -8.07
CA SER A 266 -12.00 9.02 -6.94
C SER A 266 -11.61 10.28 -6.15
N TRP A 267 -11.20 11.35 -6.85
CA TRP A 267 -10.85 12.61 -6.21
C TRP A 267 -12.01 13.22 -5.42
N VAL A 268 -13.21 13.25 -5.99
CA VAL A 268 -14.41 13.76 -5.31
C VAL A 268 -14.72 12.94 -4.06
N ILE A 269 -14.62 11.60 -4.11
CA ILE A 269 -14.85 10.74 -2.94
C ILE A 269 -13.85 11.03 -1.83
N TYR A 270 -12.56 11.17 -2.16
CA TYR A 270 -11.52 11.48 -1.18
C TYR A 270 -11.63 12.90 -0.61
N ALA A 271 -12.01 13.87 -1.44
CA ALA A 271 -12.33 15.23 -1.01
C ALA A 271 -13.54 15.23 -0.07
N ALA A 272 -14.62 14.51 -0.42
CA ALA A 272 -15.80 14.36 0.43
C ALA A 272 -15.49 13.65 1.76
N TYR A 273 -14.60 12.65 1.73
CA TYR A 273 -14.08 12.02 2.95
C TYR A 273 -13.42 13.07 3.85
N LEU A 274 -12.43 13.83 3.38
CA LEU A 274 -11.76 14.82 4.23
C LEU A 274 -12.68 15.99 4.62
N HIS A 275 -13.55 16.43 3.71
CA HIS A 275 -14.50 17.49 3.97
C HIS A 275 -15.50 17.09 5.07
N SER A 276 -16.13 15.93 4.97
CA SER A 276 -17.07 15.43 5.99
C SER A 276 -16.42 15.23 7.36
N ARG A 277 -15.11 14.92 7.40
CA ARG A 277 -14.35 14.88 8.66
C ARG A 277 -14.13 16.26 9.26
N ALA A 278 -13.86 17.26 8.42
CA ALA A 278 -13.57 18.62 8.85
C ALA A 278 -14.84 19.41 9.23
N THR A 279 -15.94 19.23 8.50
CA THR A 279 -17.17 20.05 8.67
C THR A 279 -18.24 19.36 9.50
N ALA A 280 -18.54 18.10 9.21
CA ALA A 280 -19.59 17.33 9.89
C ALA A 280 -19.05 16.43 11.01
N GLY A 281 -17.74 16.43 11.25
CA GLY A 281 -17.10 15.62 12.30
C GLY A 281 -17.21 14.12 12.10
N TRP A 282 -17.40 13.65 10.85
CA TRP A 282 -17.60 12.22 10.58
C TRP A 282 -16.40 11.38 11.03
N ARG A 283 -16.67 10.40 11.90
CA ARG A 283 -15.69 9.45 12.40
C ARG A 283 -16.22 8.02 12.35
N GLY A 284 -15.30 7.07 12.47
CA GLY A 284 -15.61 5.65 12.52
C GLY A 284 -16.27 5.09 11.25
N ASN A 285 -17.29 4.23 11.41
CA ASN A 285 -17.87 3.43 10.32
C ASN A 285 -18.26 4.24 9.07
N ARG A 286 -18.87 5.42 9.24
CA ARG A 286 -19.30 6.26 8.12
C ARG A 286 -18.10 6.74 7.30
N ALA A 287 -17.09 7.28 7.97
CA ALA A 287 -15.87 7.75 7.35
C ALA A 287 -15.08 6.59 6.70
N ALA A 288 -15.00 5.45 7.38
CA ALA A 288 -14.30 4.26 6.86
C ALA A 288 -14.93 3.75 5.55
N TRP A 289 -16.26 3.72 5.45
CA TRP A 289 -16.95 3.33 4.22
C TRP A 289 -16.67 4.29 3.05
N VAL A 290 -16.70 5.61 3.28
CA VAL A 290 -16.36 6.58 2.22
C VAL A 290 -14.93 6.34 1.71
N ASN A 291 -13.97 6.10 2.62
CA ASN A 291 -12.60 5.80 2.24
C ASN A 291 -12.47 4.47 1.48
N VAL A 292 -13.21 3.43 1.88
CA VAL A 292 -13.27 2.14 1.16
C VAL A 292 -13.84 2.30 -0.25
N VAL A 293 -14.88 3.12 -0.42
CA VAL A 293 -15.45 3.42 -1.74
C VAL A 293 -14.46 4.20 -2.60
N GLY A 294 -13.73 5.16 -2.02
CA GLY A 294 -12.65 5.88 -2.70
C GLY A 294 -11.54 4.92 -3.17
N PHE A 295 -11.13 3.99 -2.30
CA PHE A 295 -10.12 3.00 -2.62
C PHE A 295 -10.59 2.04 -3.72
N ALA A 296 -11.84 1.59 -3.66
CA ALA A 296 -12.45 0.77 -4.71
C ALA A 296 -12.48 1.50 -6.05
N ALA A 297 -12.83 2.79 -6.07
CA ALA A 297 -12.78 3.60 -7.29
C ALA A 297 -11.35 3.73 -7.85
N THR A 298 -10.34 3.91 -6.99
CA THR A 298 -8.93 3.94 -7.41
C THR A 298 -8.47 2.60 -7.99
N VAL A 299 -8.83 1.48 -7.37
CA VAL A 299 -8.54 0.13 -7.87
C VAL A 299 -9.25 -0.13 -9.19
N PHE A 300 -10.51 0.31 -9.31
CA PHE A 300 -11.27 0.24 -10.56
C PHE A 300 -10.60 1.03 -11.68
N ASN A 301 -10.12 2.25 -11.41
CA ASN A 301 -9.37 3.05 -12.38
C ASN A 301 -8.06 2.37 -12.80
N LEU A 302 -7.36 1.77 -11.83
CA LEU A 302 -6.09 1.08 -12.07
C LEU A 302 -6.28 -0.15 -12.96
N PHE A 303 -7.29 -0.98 -12.71
CA PHE A 303 -7.45 -2.26 -13.41
C PHE A 303 -8.51 -2.21 -14.51
N PHE A 304 -9.76 -1.93 -14.16
CA PHE A 304 -10.87 -2.06 -15.09
C PHE A 304 -10.71 -1.12 -16.28
N VAL A 305 -10.41 0.16 -16.01
CA VAL A 305 -10.22 1.13 -17.10
C VAL A 305 -9.03 0.74 -17.98
N ASN A 306 -7.92 0.28 -17.40
CA ASN A 306 -6.74 -0.07 -18.20
C ASN A 306 -6.90 -1.39 -18.97
N LEU A 307 -7.63 -2.37 -18.45
CA LEU A 307 -7.71 -3.73 -19.02
C LEU A 307 -8.98 -3.98 -19.85
N VAL A 308 -10.07 -3.26 -19.58
CA VAL A 308 -11.39 -3.55 -20.15
C VAL A 308 -11.86 -2.44 -21.08
N THR A 309 -11.52 -1.18 -20.81
CA THR A 309 -11.95 -0.07 -21.66
C THR A 309 -10.94 0.20 -22.78
N THR A 310 -11.46 0.44 -23.98
CA THR A 310 -10.67 1.00 -25.08
C THR A 310 -10.61 2.51 -24.90
N GLY A 311 -9.42 3.08 -25.00
CA GLY A 311 -9.25 4.50 -24.77
C GLY A 311 -7.80 4.95 -24.86
N LEU A 312 -7.66 6.27 -24.93
CA LEU A 312 -6.41 7.01 -24.99
C LEU A 312 -5.45 6.65 -23.82
N HIS A 313 -6.01 6.25 -22.69
CA HIS A 313 -5.26 5.89 -21.49
C HIS A 313 -5.15 4.37 -21.24
N SER A 314 -5.50 3.54 -22.23
CA SER A 314 -5.32 2.09 -22.13
C SER A 314 -3.87 1.74 -22.44
N TYR A 315 -3.10 1.45 -21.40
CA TYR A 315 -1.69 1.02 -21.51
C TYR A 315 -1.51 -0.49 -21.31
N ALA A 316 -2.61 -1.24 -21.33
CA ALA A 316 -2.55 -2.69 -21.33
C ALA A 316 -2.10 -3.18 -22.71
N GLY A 317 -1.03 -3.98 -22.76
CA GLY A 317 -0.53 -4.53 -24.02
C GLY A 317 0.28 -3.55 -24.88
N VAL A 318 0.71 -2.40 -24.34
CA VAL A 318 1.71 -1.56 -25.01
C VAL A 318 3.10 -2.12 -24.68
N GLY A 319 3.46 -3.18 -25.39
CA GLY A 319 4.76 -3.87 -25.37
C GLY A 319 5.19 -4.16 -26.79
#